data_AF-A0AAN7C9I2-F1
#
_entry.id   AF-A0AAN7C9I2-F1
#
_cell.length_a   1.000
_cell.length_b   1.000
_cell.length_c   1.000
_cell.angle_alpha   90.00
_cell.angle_beta   90.00
_cell.angle_gamma   90.00
#
_symmetry.space_group_name_H-M   'P 1'
#
loop_
_entity.id
_entity.type
_entity.pdbx_description
1 polymer ?
#
loop_
_entity_poly.entity_id
_entity_poly.type
_entity_poly.pdbx_seq_one_letter_code
_entity_poly.pdbx_strand_id
1 'polypeptide(L)'
;MRDVLGYGTTGLIVHDKASQTVIKTPFSWDCDALVSRERDIYERLTQLGGHPGILRYYGAVDSGIRLEYAPNNNIRTFYERQGGAISLEQRLRWATQIAEALSFVHSAGVIHGDLTCHKIFLDDALNAKVADFAGSSLDGSELLIAVTASHESPSPALSTWGDIFAFGSVVYEIMTAKPPYTGLSESEINDRYKKGEFADTASLGQLGIIIRKCWLGQYDGFATIAGDLRGTISLPCSQPKPALK
;
A
#
# COMPACT_ATOMS: atom_id res chain seq x y z
N MET A 1 16.44 17.79 18.43
CA MET A 1 16.99 18.18 17.12
C MET A 1 16.05 17.61 16.06
N ARG A 2 15.54 18.47 15.15
CA ARG A 2 14.66 18.05 14.06
C ARG A 2 15.54 17.78 12.84
N ASP A 3 15.44 16.59 12.27
CA ASP A 3 16.20 16.22 11.08
C ASP A 3 15.23 16.11 9.90
N VAL A 4 15.58 16.71 8.77
CA VAL A 4 14.81 16.56 7.53
C VAL A 4 15.03 15.12 7.03
N LEU A 5 13.95 14.32 6.98
CA LEU A 5 14.02 12.94 6.47
C LEU A 5 13.92 12.89 4.94
N GLY A 6 13.28 13.89 4.35
CA GLY A 6 13.14 13.99 2.91
C GLY A 6 12.09 14.99 2.47
N TYR A 7 11.95 15.07 1.15
CA TYR A 7 10.90 15.80 0.45
C TYR A 7 9.88 14.75 -0.01
N GLY A 8 8.67 14.73 0.57
CA GLY A 8 7.59 13.89 0.06
C GLY A 8 7.03 14.46 -1.24
N THR A 9 6.05 13.81 -1.87
CA THR A 9 5.39 14.38 -3.06
C THR A 9 4.53 15.60 -2.71
N THR A 10 4.06 15.69 -1.46
CA THR A 10 3.03 16.66 -1.04
C THR A 10 3.49 17.57 0.11
N GLY A 11 4.70 17.38 0.64
CA GLY A 11 5.17 18.16 1.77
C GLY A 11 6.57 17.85 2.27
N LEU A 12 7.09 18.74 3.11
CA LEU A 12 8.32 18.54 3.87
C LEU A 12 8.08 17.53 4.99
N ILE A 13 8.98 16.55 5.10
CA ILE A 13 8.91 15.48 6.10
C ILE A 13 10.05 15.64 7.10
N VAL A 14 9.72 15.91 8.36
CA VAL A 14 10.67 16.18 9.43
C VAL A 14 10.56 15.11 10.51
N HIS A 15 11.68 14.47 10.87
CA HIS A 15 11.75 13.62 12.05
C HIS A 15 11.87 14.49 13.30
N ASP A 16 10.87 14.41 14.15
CA ASP A 16 10.95 14.88 15.52
C ASP A 16 11.52 13.77 16.42
N LYS A 17 12.86 13.75 16.54
CA LYS A 17 13.56 12.74 17.35
C LYS A 17 13.16 12.74 18.83
N ALA A 18 12.66 13.86 19.35
CA ALA A 18 12.29 13.96 20.77
C ALA A 18 11.05 13.12 21.07
N SER A 19 10.08 13.11 20.16
CA SER A 19 8.84 12.32 20.27
C SER A 19 8.86 11.02 19.47
N GLN A 20 9.91 10.75 18.68
CA GLN A 20 9.97 9.62 17.73
C GLN A 20 8.76 9.61 16.77
N THR A 21 8.45 10.78 16.22
CA THR A 21 7.34 10.97 15.27
C THR A 21 7.80 11.75 14.05
N VAL A 22 7.00 11.72 13.01
CA VAL A 22 7.19 12.51 11.79
C VAL A 22 6.19 13.66 11.75
N ILE A 23 6.63 14.83 11.32
CA ILE A 23 5.76 15.96 10.99
C ILE A 23 5.79 16.13 9.47
N LYS A 24 4.60 16.10 8.85
CA LYS A 24 4.39 16.39 7.43
C LYS A 24 3.73 17.74 7.31
N THR A 25 4.39 18.69 6.66
CA THR A 25 3.89 20.05 6.40
C THR A 25 3.82 20.32 4.90
N PRO A 26 2.82 21.07 4.41
CA PRO A 26 2.71 21.40 2.99
C PRO A 26 3.95 22.17 2.50
N PHE A 27 4.36 21.95 1.23
CA PHE A 27 5.46 22.70 0.61
C PHE A 27 5.10 24.15 0.29
N SER A 28 3.88 24.33 -0.19
CA SER A 28 3.29 25.60 -0.58
C SER A 28 1.80 25.56 -0.26
N TRP A 29 1.17 26.73 -0.34
CA TRP A 29 -0.28 26.91 -0.22
C TRP A 29 -1.08 26.04 -1.22
N ASP A 30 -0.51 25.71 -2.39
CA ASP A 30 -1.14 24.80 -3.36
C ASP A 30 -1.30 23.36 -2.84
N CYS A 31 -0.47 22.95 -1.88
CA CYS A 31 -0.54 21.63 -1.25
C CYS A 31 -1.45 21.58 -0.01
N ASP A 32 -2.06 22.71 0.38
CA ASP A 32 -2.93 22.76 1.57
C ASP A 32 -4.14 21.84 1.44
N ALA A 33 -4.70 21.71 0.22
CA ALA A 33 -5.81 20.80 -0.04
C ALA A 33 -5.44 19.33 0.19
N LEU A 34 -4.21 18.94 -0.17
CA LEU A 34 -3.69 17.57 -0.02
C LEU A 34 -3.45 17.23 1.45
N VAL A 35 -2.83 18.14 2.21
CA VAL A 35 -2.60 17.94 3.65
C VAL A 35 -3.92 17.99 4.43
N SER A 36 -4.86 18.85 4.03
CA SER A 36 -6.20 18.92 4.63
C SER A 36 -6.97 17.63 4.38
N ARG A 37 -6.97 17.12 3.14
CA ARG A 37 -7.56 15.83 2.78
C ARG A 37 -7.01 14.70 3.64
N GLU A 38 -5.68 14.62 3.74
CA GLU A 38 -5.01 13.59 4.52
C GLU A 38 -5.38 13.68 6.01
N ARG A 39 -5.43 14.90 6.55
CA ARG A 39 -5.85 15.17 7.94
C ARG A 39 -7.27 14.69 8.18
N ASP A 40 -8.22 15.09 7.35
CA ASP A 40 -9.64 14.72 7.49
C ASP A 40 -9.83 13.20 7.48
N ILE A 41 -9.10 12.51 6.59
CA ILE A 41 -9.14 11.04 6.50
C ILE A 41 -8.54 10.40 7.75
N TYR A 42 -7.37 10.83 8.23
CA TYR A 42 -6.80 10.29 9.47
C TYR A 42 -7.67 10.56 10.69
N GLU A 43 -8.31 11.72 10.77
CA GLU A 43 -9.26 12.06 11.83
C GLU A 43 -10.48 11.15 11.79
N ARG A 44 -11.08 10.92 10.61
CA ARG A 44 -12.16 9.95 10.42
C ARG A 44 -11.76 8.56 10.88
N LEU A 45 -10.63 8.05 10.38
CA LEU A 45 -10.15 6.70 10.71
C LEU A 45 -9.88 6.55 12.21
N THR A 46 -9.34 7.59 12.86
CA THR A 46 -9.08 7.60 14.31
C THR A 46 -10.39 7.64 15.11
N GLN A 47 -11.37 8.45 14.70
CA GLN A 47 -12.70 8.52 15.33
C GLN A 47 -13.45 7.18 15.27
N LEU A 48 -13.22 6.39 14.22
CA LEU A 48 -13.77 5.04 14.05
C LEU A 48 -12.99 3.94 14.83
N GLY A 49 -12.04 4.33 15.67
CA GLY A 49 -11.27 3.42 16.53
C GLY A 49 -9.85 3.11 16.04
N GLY A 50 -9.50 3.51 14.82
CA GLY A 50 -8.21 3.25 14.19
C GLY A 50 -7.99 1.77 13.84
N HIS A 51 -6.87 1.50 13.16
CA HIS A 51 -6.49 0.14 12.76
C HIS A 51 -4.96 -0.05 12.87
N PRO A 52 -4.46 -1.19 13.40
CA PRO A 52 -3.03 -1.40 13.60
C PRO A 52 -2.22 -1.44 12.30
N GLY A 53 -2.85 -1.76 11.18
CA GLY A 53 -2.23 -1.73 9.84
C GLY A 53 -2.25 -0.37 9.14
N ILE A 54 -2.63 0.72 9.82
CA ILE A 54 -2.57 2.09 9.32
C ILE A 54 -1.50 2.86 10.09
N LEU A 55 -0.70 3.67 9.41
CA LEU A 55 0.33 4.50 10.03
C LEU A 55 -0.32 5.45 11.05
N ARG A 56 0.13 5.40 12.30
CA ARG A 56 -0.62 6.08 13.38
C ARG A 56 -0.57 7.60 13.24
N TYR A 57 -1.74 8.22 13.39
CA TYR A 57 -1.92 9.67 13.45
C TYR A 57 -1.92 10.17 14.90
N TYR A 58 -1.20 11.28 15.15
CA TYR A 58 -1.08 11.92 16.46
C TYR A 58 -1.79 13.28 16.53
N GLY A 59 -2.43 13.72 15.45
CA GLY A 59 -3.11 15.02 15.40
C GLY A 59 -2.46 16.02 14.45
N ALA A 60 -3.18 17.12 14.22
CA ALA A 60 -2.68 18.26 13.47
C ALA A 60 -1.57 18.99 14.24
N VAL A 61 -0.62 19.57 13.52
CA VAL A 61 0.45 20.40 14.09
C VAL A 61 0.69 21.57 13.16
N ASP A 62 0.42 22.79 13.63
CA ASP A 62 0.47 24.01 12.81
C ASP A 62 -0.34 23.84 11.51
N SER A 63 0.27 23.99 10.34
CA SER A 63 -0.34 23.72 9.02
C SER A 63 -0.28 22.25 8.60
N GLY A 64 0.40 21.39 9.35
CA GLY A 64 0.70 20.01 8.99
C GLY A 64 -0.06 18.96 9.83
N ILE A 65 0.47 17.74 9.76
CA ILE A 65 0.02 16.58 10.54
C ILE A 65 1.21 15.86 11.18
N ARG A 66 0.98 15.26 12.35
CA ARG A 66 1.96 14.41 13.04
C ARG A 66 1.59 12.94 12.89
N LEU A 67 2.56 12.15 12.44
CA LEU A 67 2.43 10.73 12.15
C LEU A 67 3.50 9.92 12.89
N GLU A 68 3.26 8.63 13.01
CA GLU A 68 4.24 7.64 13.47
C GLU A 68 5.51 7.65 12.61
N TYR A 69 6.65 7.51 13.29
CA TYR A 69 7.91 7.25 12.62
C TYR A 69 8.08 5.74 12.44
N ALA A 70 8.14 5.29 11.18
CA ALA A 70 8.38 3.90 10.80
C ALA A 70 9.88 3.71 10.48
N PRO A 71 10.67 3.07 11.38
CA PRO A 71 12.13 3.04 11.28
C PRO A 71 12.65 2.22 10.09
N ASN A 72 11.87 1.24 9.63
CA ASN A 72 12.23 0.37 8.51
C ASN A 72 11.84 0.95 7.14
N ASN A 73 11.32 2.19 7.10
CA ASN A 73 10.87 2.89 5.90
C ASN A 73 9.76 2.11 5.17
N ASN A 74 9.51 2.41 3.89
CA ASN A 74 8.52 1.73 3.08
C ASN A 74 9.04 0.41 2.50
N ILE A 75 8.12 -0.47 2.07
CA ILE A 75 8.45 -1.80 1.54
C ILE A 75 9.43 -1.74 0.36
N ARG A 76 9.26 -0.81 -0.59
CA ARG A 76 10.20 -0.66 -1.73
C ARG A 76 11.61 -0.38 -1.22
N THR A 77 11.77 0.66 -0.41
CA THR A 77 13.08 1.05 0.13
C THR A 77 13.68 -0.05 1.01
N PHE A 78 12.85 -0.80 1.73
CA PHE A 78 13.30 -1.94 2.51
C PHE A 78 13.86 -3.06 1.62
N TYR A 79 13.21 -3.38 0.48
CA TYR A 79 13.75 -4.32 -0.50
C TYR A 79 15.12 -3.91 -1.05
N GLU A 80 15.26 -2.64 -1.43
CA GLU A 80 16.50 -2.08 -1.97
C GLU A 80 17.67 -2.23 -0.98
N ARG A 81 17.39 -2.06 0.32
CA ARG A 81 18.40 -2.19 1.38
C ARG A 81 18.75 -3.64 1.71
N GLN A 82 17.78 -4.55 1.71
CA GLN A 82 17.97 -5.94 2.14
C GLN A 82 18.44 -6.87 1.02
N GLY A 83 18.52 -6.41 -0.23
CA GLY A 83 19.01 -7.22 -1.36
C GLY A 83 18.14 -8.45 -1.66
N GLY A 84 16.86 -8.44 -1.27
CA GLY A 84 15.88 -9.48 -1.61
C GLY A 84 15.74 -10.66 -0.63
N ALA A 85 16.47 -10.68 0.48
CA ALA A 85 16.42 -11.75 1.48
C ALA A 85 15.22 -11.65 2.45
N ILE A 86 13.99 -11.66 1.92
CA ILE A 86 12.76 -11.57 2.72
C ILE A 86 11.98 -12.88 2.58
N SER A 87 11.68 -13.52 3.71
CA SER A 87 10.97 -14.81 3.75
C SER A 87 9.56 -14.69 3.17
N LEU A 88 9.05 -15.79 2.60
CA LEU A 88 7.68 -15.85 2.09
C LEU A 88 6.66 -15.57 3.19
N GLU A 89 6.91 -16.07 4.41
CA GLU A 89 6.05 -15.82 5.58
C GLU A 89 5.92 -14.32 5.86
N GLN A 90 7.02 -13.57 5.84
CA GLN A 90 7.01 -12.13 6.07
C GLN A 90 6.24 -11.38 4.97
N ARG A 91 6.43 -11.80 3.71
CA ARG A 91 5.71 -11.24 2.55
C ARG A 91 4.20 -11.48 2.64
N LEU A 92 3.79 -12.69 3.04
CA LEU A 92 2.39 -13.05 3.28
C LEU A 92 1.80 -12.27 4.45
N ARG A 93 2.57 -12.07 5.51
CA ARG A 93 2.16 -11.26 6.66
C ARG A 93 1.87 -9.82 6.24
N TRP A 94 2.75 -9.21 5.44
CA TRP A 94 2.51 -7.87 4.89
C TRP A 94 1.26 -7.82 4.03
N ALA A 95 1.11 -8.73 3.06
CA ALA A 95 -0.07 -8.77 2.19
C ALA A 95 -1.38 -8.87 3.00
N THR A 96 -1.38 -9.70 4.04
CA THR A 96 -2.55 -9.89 4.92
C THR A 96 -2.86 -8.62 5.73
N GLN A 97 -1.85 -8.01 6.36
CA GLN A 97 -2.01 -6.78 7.14
C GLN A 97 -2.51 -5.61 6.30
N ILE A 98 -2.02 -5.49 5.06
CA ILE A 98 -2.45 -4.45 4.11
C ILE A 98 -3.92 -4.67 3.73
N ALA A 99 -4.32 -5.91 3.41
CA ALA A 99 -5.72 -6.23 3.08
C ALA A 99 -6.66 -5.90 4.25
N GLU A 100 -6.31 -6.31 5.47
CA GLU A 100 -7.10 -6.00 6.68
C GLU A 100 -7.24 -4.48 6.89
N ALA A 101 -6.16 -3.73 6.73
CA ALA A 101 -6.19 -2.27 6.83
C ALA A 101 -7.08 -1.64 5.75
N LEU A 102 -6.98 -2.09 4.50
CA LEU A 102 -7.80 -1.55 3.41
C LEU A 102 -9.28 -1.92 3.55
N SER A 103 -9.60 -3.06 4.16
CA SER A 103 -10.97 -3.39 4.54
C SER A 103 -11.55 -2.36 5.51
N PHE A 104 -10.76 -1.92 6.48
CA PHE A 104 -11.16 -0.86 7.42
C PHE A 104 -11.28 0.51 6.71
N VAL A 105 -10.30 0.87 5.87
CA VAL A 105 -10.32 2.12 5.08
C VAL A 105 -11.60 2.21 4.22
N HIS A 106 -11.94 1.15 3.49
CA HIS A 106 -13.16 1.11 2.67
C HIS A 106 -14.43 1.20 3.51
N SER A 107 -14.47 0.56 4.68
CA SER A 107 -15.62 0.66 5.59
C SER A 107 -15.83 2.07 6.16
N ALA A 108 -14.80 2.91 6.13
CA ALA A 108 -14.83 4.30 6.56
C ALA A 108 -15.21 5.28 5.43
N GLY A 109 -15.62 4.79 4.26
CA GLY A 109 -15.99 5.63 3.11
C GLY A 109 -14.78 6.21 2.35
N VAL A 110 -13.60 5.63 2.53
CA VAL A 110 -12.35 6.10 1.90
C VAL A 110 -11.93 5.16 0.78
N ILE A 111 -11.58 5.73 -0.38
CA ILE A 111 -10.84 5.04 -1.44
C ILE A 111 -9.42 5.60 -1.44
N HIS A 112 -8.41 4.73 -1.29
CA HIS A 112 -7.03 5.16 -1.19
C HIS A 112 -6.57 5.81 -2.49
N GLY A 113 -6.79 5.17 -3.64
CA GLY A 113 -6.61 5.74 -4.97
C GLY A 113 -5.16 5.90 -5.46
N ASP A 114 -4.14 5.51 -4.68
CA ASP A 114 -2.73 5.47 -5.13
C ASP A 114 -1.93 4.48 -4.27
N LEU A 115 -2.46 3.27 -4.14
CA LEU A 115 -1.85 2.24 -3.31
C LEU A 115 -0.62 1.66 -4.03
N THR A 116 0.56 1.84 -3.44
CA THR A 116 1.84 1.26 -3.92
C THR A 116 2.72 0.84 -2.74
N CYS A 117 3.78 0.06 -2.97
CA CYS A 117 4.73 -0.30 -1.91
C CYS A 117 5.52 0.91 -1.36
N HIS A 118 5.49 2.07 -2.02
CA HIS A 118 6.05 3.32 -1.48
C HIS A 118 5.15 3.92 -0.38
N LYS A 119 3.87 3.55 -0.35
CA LYS A 119 2.86 4.03 0.62
C LYS A 119 2.62 3.04 1.76
N ILE A 120 3.33 1.90 1.77
CA ILE A 120 3.28 0.92 2.86
C ILE A 120 4.57 0.98 3.66
N PHE A 121 4.49 1.52 4.87
CA PHE A 121 5.59 1.64 5.81
C PHE A 121 5.73 0.40 6.69
N LEU A 122 6.92 0.22 7.26
CA LEU A 122 7.27 -0.89 8.13
C LEU A 122 7.64 -0.36 9.52
N ASP A 123 6.90 -0.80 10.54
CA ASP A 123 7.23 -0.51 11.94
C ASP A 123 8.48 -1.29 12.41
N ASP A 124 8.86 -1.13 13.66
CA ASP A 124 10.02 -1.78 14.29
C ASP A 124 9.96 -3.31 14.23
N ALA A 125 8.75 -3.88 14.36
CA ALA A 125 8.48 -5.32 14.27
C ALA A 125 8.25 -5.81 12.82
N LEU A 126 8.49 -4.98 11.81
CA LEU A 126 8.24 -5.25 10.39
C LEU A 126 6.77 -5.56 10.09
N ASN A 127 5.82 -4.90 10.75
CA ASN A 127 4.43 -4.92 10.35
C ASN A 127 4.16 -3.82 9.31
N ALA A 128 3.31 -4.13 8.35
CA ALA A 128 2.90 -3.21 7.31
C ALA A 128 1.92 -2.16 7.85
N LYS A 129 2.15 -0.90 7.46
CA LYS A 129 1.37 0.29 7.82
C LYS A 129 1.00 1.04 6.54
N VAL A 130 -0.27 1.00 6.15
CA VAL A 130 -0.81 1.82 5.05
C VAL A 130 -0.74 3.29 5.45
N ALA A 131 -0.25 4.14 4.56
CA ALA A 131 -0.05 5.56 4.80
C ALA A 131 -0.38 6.40 3.54
N ASP A 132 -0.31 7.72 3.69
CA ASP A 132 -0.43 8.72 2.63
C ASP A 132 -1.80 8.77 1.94
N PHE A 133 -2.76 9.38 2.64
CA PHE A 133 -4.12 9.60 2.15
C PHE A 133 -4.32 10.95 1.46
N ALA A 134 -3.24 11.66 1.13
CA ALA A 134 -3.30 13.01 0.60
C ALA A 134 -4.08 13.12 -0.72
N GLY A 135 -3.98 12.08 -1.56
CA GLY A 135 -4.67 11.99 -2.84
C GLY A 135 -6.02 11.28 -2.81
N SER A 136 -6.40 10.74 -1.64
CA SER A 136 -7.51 9.80 -1.49
C SER A 136 -8.88 10.47 -1.58
N SER A 137 -9.88 9.66 -1.89
CA SER A 137 -11.28 10.05 -1.84
C SER A 137 -11.84 9.84 -0.43
N LEU A 138 -12.71 10.75 -0.01
CA LEU A 138 -13.56 10.61 1.18
C LEU A 138 -15.00 10.84 0.74
N ASP A 139 -15.88 9.89 1.03
CA ASP A 139 -17.32 9.94 0.73
C ASP A 139 -17.62 10.26 -0.76
N GLY A 140 -16.80 9.72 -1.66
CA GLY A 140 -17.01 9.82 -3.12
C GLY A 140 -16.47 11.11 -3.77
N SER A 141 -15.71 11.93 -3.04
CA SER A 141 -14.98 13.04 -3.66
C SER A 141 -13.99 12.55 -4.73
N GLU A 142 -13.61 13.43 -5.65
CA GLU A 142 -12.55 13.12 -6.62
C GLU A 142 -11.21 12.80 -5.95
N LEU A 143 -10.39 11.99 -6.64
CA LEU A 143 -8.99 11.79 -6.29
C LEU A 143 -8.22 13.06 -6.62
N LEU A 144 -7.28 13.44 -5.75
CA LEU A 144 -6.48 14.67 -5.94
C LEU A 144 -5.15 14.40 -6.67
N ILE A 145 -4.86 13.15 -6.99
CA ILE A 145 -3.63 12.72 -7.68
C ILE A 145 -3.96 11.69 -8.77
N ALA A 146 -3.08 11.60 -9.76
CA ALA A 146 -3.11 10.51 -10.73
C ALA A 146 -2.61 9.22 -10.07
N VAL A 147 -3.21 8.09 -10.45
CA VAL A 147 -2.80 6.77 -9.97
C VAL A 147 -1.52 6.33 -10.68
N THR A 148 -0.63 5.65 -9.96
CA THR A 148 0.56 5.05 -10.57
C THR A 148 0.16 4.00 -11.64
N ALA A 149 0.58 4.16 -12.91
CA ALA A 149 0.13 3.34 -14.04
C ALA A 149 0.26 1.82 -13.83
N SER A 150 1.34 1.33 -13.19
CA SER A 150 1.52 -0.10 -12.88
C SER A 150 0.49 -0.67 -11.88
N HIS A 151 -0.21 0.21 -11.18
CA HIS A 151 -1.22 -0.09 -10.16
C HIS A 151 -2.62 0.44 -10.55
N GLU A 152 -2.74 1.10 -11.71
CA GLU A 152 -4.00 1.69 -12.16
C GLU A 152 -4.86 0.67 -12.89
N SER A 153 -6.12 0.57 -12.49
CA SER A 153 -7.10 -0.31 -13.14
C SER A 153 -7.58 0.27 -14.48
N PRO A 154 -7.98 -0.55 -15.47
CA PRO A 154 -8.51 -0.07 -16.75
C PRO A 154 -9.96 0.47 -16.69
N SER A 155 -10.58 0.52 -15.51
CA SER A 155 -11.92 1.10 -15.24
C SER A 155 -11.74 2.39 -14.40
N PRO A 156 -12.78 3.16 -14.06
CA PRO A 156 -12.60 4.41 -13.32
C PRO A 156 -11.75 4.24 -12.06
N ALA A 157 -10.69 5.05 -11.98
CA ALA A 157 -9.74 5.07 -10.87
C ALA A 157 -10.41 5.22 -9.50
N LEU A 158 -11.48 6.03 -9.43
CA LEU A 158 -12.31 6.18 -8.25
C LEU A 158 -13.28 5.00 -8.12
N SER A 159 -12.79 3.88 -7.60
CA SER A 159 -13.62 2.72 -7.28
C SER A 159 -12.96 1.83 -6.23
N THR A 160 -13.78 1.06 -5.49
CA THR A 160 -13.26 0.00 -4.60
C THR A 160 -12.45 -1.02 -5.38
N TRP A 161 -12.87 -1.33 -6.62
CA TRP A 161 -12.11 -2.19 -7.50
C TRP A 161 -10.75 -1.61 -7.89
N GLY A 162 -10.64 -0.29 -8.09
CA GLY A 162 -9.37 0.39 -8.33
C GLY A 162 -8.35 0.09 -7.23
N ASP A 163 -8.74 0.20 -5.96
CA ASP A 163 -7.87 -0.17 -4.83
C ASP A 163 -7.57 -1.68 -4.78
N ILE A 164 -8.54 -2.54 -5.08
CA ILE A 164 -8.33 -4.00 -5.14
C ILE A 164 -7.32 -4.35 -6.25
N PHE A 165 -7.43 -3.72 -7.41
CA PHE A 165 -6.50 -3.87 -8.52
C PHE A 165 -5.09 -3.44 -8.11
N ALA A 166 -4.97 -2.24 -7.54
CA ALA A 166 -3.70 -1.72 -7.03
C ALA A 166 -3.10 -2.63 -5.95
N PHE A 167 -3.94 -3.22 -5.09
CA PHE A 167 -3.51 -4.21 -4.12
C PHE A 167 -2.95 -5.48 -4.78
N GLY A 168 -3.56 -5.97 -5.85
CA GLY A 168 -3.00 -7.05 -6.66
C GLY A 168 -1.58 -6.73 -7.15
N SER A 169 -1.37 -5.50 -7.64
CA SER A 169 -0.05 -5.00 -8.04
C SER A 169 0.93 -4.87 -6.87
N VAL A 170 0.48 -4.44 -5.69
CA VAL A 170 1.29 -4.43 -4.46
C VAL A 170 1.70 -5.83 -4.04
N VAL A 171 0.80 -6.82 -4.07
CA VAL A 171 1.15 -8.21 -3.73
C VAL A 171 2.13 -8.78 -4.76
N TYR A 172 1.92 -8.52 -6.05
CA TYR A 172 2.88 -8.88 -7.09
C TYR A 172 4.27 -8.29 -6.79
N GLU A 173 4.32 -7.01 -6.44
CA GLU A 173 5.57 -6.31 -6.14
C GLU A 173 6.25 -6.86 -4.88
N ILE A 174 5.48 -7.13 -3.82
CA ILE A 174 5.97 -7.79 -2.61
C ILE A 174 6.57 -9.16 -2.95
N MET A 175 5.99 -9.92 -3.87
CA MET A 175 6.50 -11.26 -4.19
C MET A 175 7.70 -11.26 -5.13
N THR A 176 7.79 -10.29 -6.04
CA THR A 176 8.81 -10.25 -7.09
C THR A 176 9.90 -9.20 -6.87
N ALA A 177 9.73 -8.35 -5.84
CA ALA A 177 10.51 -7.15 -5.56
C ALA A 177 10.47 -6.09 -6.69
N LYS A 178 9.57 -6.25 -7.67
CA LYS A 178 9.45 -5.38 -8.85
C LYS A 178 7.98 -5.09 -9.15
N PRO A 179 7.61 -3.86 -9.54
CA PRO A 179 6.24 -3.59 -9.94
C PRO A 179 5.89 -4.37 -11.22
N PRO A 180 4.60 -4.65 -11.46
CA PRO A 180 4.14 -5.19 -12.74
C PRO A 180 4.69 -4.36 -13.91
N TYR A 181 5.12 -5.04 -14.97
CA TYR A 181 5.61 -4.40 -16.20
C TYR A 181 6.80 -3.45 -16.03
N THR A 182 7.69 -3.74 -15.08
CA THR A 182 8.97 -3.03 -14.95
C THR A 182 9.69 -2.90 -16.30
N GLY A 183 10.04 -1.66 -16.67
CA GLY A 183 10.76 -1.34 -17.91
C GLY A 183 9.86 -0.95 -19.09
N LEU A 184 8.54 -1.04 -18.96
CA LEU A 184 7.60 -0.50 -19.94
C LEU A 184 7.20 0.95 -19.60
N SER A 185 6.80 1.71 -20.61
CA SER A 185 6.20 3.04 -20.44
C SER A 185 4.77 2.96 -19.91
N GLU A 186 4.28 4.05 -19.31
CA GLU A 186 2.91 4.14 -18.79
C GLU A 186 1.85 3.83 -19.86
N SER A 187 2.04 4.32 -21.10
CA SER A 187 1.11 4.03 -22.20
C SER A 187 1.07 2.54 -22.54
N GLU A 188 2.23 1.86 -22.57
CA GLU A 188 2.29 0.43 -22.86
C GLU A 188 1.61 -0.39 -21.76
N ILE A 189 1.80 -0.01 -20.49
CA ILE A 189 1.13 -0.65 -19.35
C ILE A 189 -0.39 -0.49 -19.47
N ASN A 190 -0.86 0.73 -19.70
CA ASN A 190 -2.28 1.04 -19.82
C ASN A 190 -2.94 0.30 -21.00
N ASP A 191 -2.25 0.19 -22.13
CA ASP A 191 -2.74 -0.55 -23.30
C ASP A 191 -2.85 -2.05 -23.04
N ARG A 192 -1.95 -2.63 -22.25
CA ARG A 192 -2.02 -4.04 -21.84
C ARG A 192 -3.19 -4.31 -20.92
N TYR A 193 -3.35 -3.49 -19.87
CA TYR A 193 -4.48 -3.64 -18.94
C TYR A 193 -5.83 -3.48 -19.63
N LYS A 194 -5.98 -2.55 -20.58
CA LYS A 194 -7.20 -2.42 -21.42
C LYS A 194 -7.49 -3.67 -22.26
N LYS A 195 -6.46 -4.42 -22.66
CA LYS A 195 -6.60 -5.69 -23.40
C LYS A 195 -6.81 -6.90 -22.48
N GLY A 196 -6.81 -6.72 -21.15
CA GLY A 196 -6.85 -7.81 -20.19
C GLY A 196 -5.54 -8.62 -20.15
N GLU A 197 -4.45 -8.04 -20.63
CA GLU A 197 -3.12 -8.61 -20.49
C GLU A 197 -2.56 -8.22 -19.12
N PHE A 198 -2.07 -9.19 -18.36
CA PHE A 198 -1.52 -9.00 -17.01
C PHE A 198 -0.11 -9.59 -16.89
N ALA A 199 0.66 -9.10 -15.92
CA ALA A 199 2.00 -9.62 -15.64
C ALA A 199 1.96 -11.12 -15.27
N ASP A 200 3.03 -11.85 -15.58
CA ASP A 200 3.09 -13.29 -15.32
C ASP A 200 3.13 -13.59 -13.83
N THR A 201 2.24 -14.48 -13.41
CA THR A 201 2.01 -14.87 -12.02
C THR A 201 2.12 -16.38 -11.83
N ALA A 202 2.45 -17.14 -12.87
CA ALA A 202 2.45 -18.60 -12.84
C ALA A 202 3.41 -19.17 -11.77
N SER A 203 4.57 -18.55 -11.60
CA SER A 203 5.58 -18.96 -10.61
C SER A 203 5.17 -18.69 -9.15
N LEU A 204 4.12 -17.90 -8.92
CA LEU A 204 3.64 -17.51 -7.59
C LEU A 204 2.59 -18.48 -7.02
N GLY A 205 2.21 -19.52 -7.77
CA GLY A 205 1.26 -20.54 -7.33
C GLY A 205 -0.09 -19.94 -6.87
N GLN A 206 -0.53 -20.30 -5.66
CA GLN A 206 -1.81 -19.81 -5.11
C GLN A 206 -1.87 -18.28 -5.00
N LEU A 207 -0.75 -17.62 -4.73
CA LEU A 207 -0.69 -16.16 -4.69
C LEU A 207 -0.91 -15.54 -6.06
N GLY A 208 -0.42 -16.19 -7.12
CA GLY A 208 -0.68 -15.77 -8.49
C GLY A 208 -2.17 -15.78 -8.83
N ILE A 209 -2.91 -16.76 -8.32
CA ILE A 209 -4.37 -16.84 -8.48
C ILE A 209 -5.05 -15.66 -7.76
N ILE A 210 -4.64 -15.36 -6.53
CA ILE A 210 -5.18 -14.23 -5.75
C ILE A 210 -4.92 -12.90 -6.48
N ILE A 211 -3.69 -12.67 -6.93
CA ILE A 211 -3.31 -11.46 -7.69
C ILE A 211 -4.18 -11.32 -8.95
N ARG A 212 -4.36 -12.40 -9.71
CA ARG A 212 -5.21 -12.38 -10.91
C ARG A 212 -6.68 -12.10 -10.60
N LYS A 213 -7.23 -12.69 -9.53
CA LYS A 213 -8.60 -12.39 -9.08
C LYS A 213 -8.77 -10.90 -8.77
N CYS A 214 -7.78 -10.25 -8.16
CA CYS A 214 -7.78 -8.80 -7.94
C CYS A 214 -7.85 -8.03 -9.26
N TRP A 215 -6.93 -8.32 -10.19
CA TRP A 215 -6.86 -7.64 -11.49
C TRP A 215 -8.08 -7.88 -12.39
N LEU A 216 -8.80 -8.99 -12.19
CA LEU A 216 -10.02 -9.33 -12.94
C LEU A 216 -11.31 -8.84 -12.26
N GLY A 217 -11.23 -8.25 -11.06
CA GLY A 217 -12.41 -7.79 -10.32
C GLY A 217 -13.29 -8.90 -9.78
N GLN A 218 -12.66 -10.00 -9.36
CA GLN A 218 -13.35 -11.19 -8.85
C GLN A 218 -13.41 -11.24 -7.31
N TYR A 219 -13.17 -10.10 -6.65
CA TYR A 219 -13.34 -9.93 -5.22
C TYR A 219 -14.32 -8.80 -4.95
N ASP A 220 -15.25 -9.04 -4.02
CA ASP A 220 -16.23 -8.04 -3.58
C ASP A 220 -15.66 -7.07 -2.54
N GLY A 221 -14.48 -7.36 -1.97
CA GLY A 221 -13.84 -6.52 -0.96
C GLY A 221 -12.63 -7.17 -0.31
N PHE A 222 -11.95 -6.43 0.56
CA PHE A 222 -10.70 -6.88 1.18
C PHE A 222 -10.86 -7.97 2.24
N ALA A 223 -12.03 -8.10 2.87
CA ALA A 223 -12.26 -9.15 3.87
C ALA A 223 -12.13 -10.57 3.28
N THR A 224 -12.64 -10.80 2.05
CA THR A 224 -12.51 -12.09 1.36
C THR A 224 -11.08 -12.32 0.88
N ILE A 225 -10.39 -11.29 0.40
CA ILE A 225 -8.98 -11.33 0.02
C ILE A 225 -8.11 -11.75 1.21
N ALA A 226 -8.31 -11.13 2.38
CA ALA A 226 -7.57 -11.47 3.59
C ALA A 226 -7.81 -12.93 4.04
N GLY A 227 -9.03 -13.46 3.83
CA GLY A 227 -9.35 -14.87 4.02
C GLY A 227 -8.52 -15.80 3.13
N ASP A 228 -8.50 -15.52 1.83
CA ASP A 228 -7.75 -16.30 0.84
C ASP A 228 -6.23 -16.26 1.13
N LEU A 229 -5.70 -15.09 1.53
CA LEU A 229 -4.29 -14.93 1.92
C LEU A 229 -3.93 -15.78 3.15
N ARG A 230 -4.75 -15.79 4.20
CA ARG A 230 -4.52 -16.65 5.37
C ARG A 230 -4.58 -18.14 5.00
N GLY A 231 -5.42 -18.52 4.05
CA GLY A 231 -5.46 -19.87 3.49
C GLY A 231 -4.13 -20.31 2.87
N THR A 232 -3.35 -19.37 2.30
CA THR A 232 -2.03 -19.71 1.70
C THR A 232 -0.96 -20.09 2.72
N ILE A 233 -1.05 -19.58 3.97
CA ILE A 233 -0.12 -19.89 5.07
C ILE A 233 -0.31 -21.35 5.56
N SER A 234 -1.49 -21.94 5.30
CA SER A 234 -1.89 -23.22 5.88
C SER A 234 -1.38 -24.45 5.11
N LEU A 235 -0.71 -24.27 3.97
CA LEU A 235 -0.15 -25.37 3.18
C LEU A 235 1.33 -25.55 3.54
N PRO A 236 1.72 -26.66 4.21
CA PRO A 236 3.13 -26.90 4.47
C PRO A 236 3.86 -27.05 3.14
N CYS A 237 4.94 -26.29 2.99
CA CYS A 237 5.91 -26.44 1.92
C CYS A 237 6.36 -27.91 1.93
N SER A 238 5.88 -28.71 0.97
CA SER A 238 6.34 -30.08 0.79
C SER A 238 7.79 -30.02 0.37
N GLN A 239 8.71 -30.18 1.33
CA GLN A 239 10.12 -30.32 1.02
C GLN A 239 10.31 -31.54 0.10
N PRO A 240 11.12 -31.44 -0.96
CA PRO A 240 11.49 -32.61 -1.75
C PRO A 240 12.20 -33.61 -0.83
N LYS A 241 11.66 -34.83 -0.74
CA LYS A 241 12.33 -35.94 -0.05
C LYS A 241 13.72 -36.12 -0.65
N PRO A 242 14.79 -36.21 0.16
CA PRO A 242 16.11 -36.53 -0.36
C PRO A 242 16.04 -37.90 -1.04
N ALA A 243 16.61 -37.98 -2.24
CA ALA A 243 16.75 -39.23 -2.96
C ALA A 243 17.57 -40.20 -2.09
N LEU A 244 16.96 -41.33 -1.73
CA LEU A 244 17.65 -42.45 -1.11
C LEU A 244 18.73 -42.92 -2.09
N LYS A 245 19.99 -42.87 -1.66
CA LYS A 245 21.11 -43.56 -2.30
C LYS A 245 21.07 -45.04 -1.96
#